data_AF-A0A820FDL3-F1
#
_entry.id   AF-A0A820FDL3-F1
#
_cell.length_a   1.000
_cell.length_b   1.000
_cell.length_c   1.000
_cell.angle_alpha   90.00
_cell.angle_beta   90.00
_cell.angle_gamma   90.00
#
_symmetry.space_group_name_H-M   'P 1'
#
loop_
_entity.id
_entity.type
_entity.pdbx_description
1 polymer ?
#
loop_
_entity_poly.entity_id
_entity_poly.type
_entity_poly.pdbx_seq_one_letter_code
_entity_poly.pdbx_strand_id
1 'polypeptide(L)'
;MSSTLLTTIDNNRTSRRTSLNHDQYFNASRGKTVDTKYAGNIYHEIQQDNGDRYVLTCRPEKLAEYRYRLIRMLNLLRKRLTFITSGSRRAFGIIGEPSVCFVCDCKTSDQRILNQFQTILISLFKEQVTKIKRFNIIWVSNDNEQFQQQPIDVTSTTIDQA
;
A
#
# COMPACT_ATOMS: atom_id res chain seq x y z
N MET A 1 45.34 0.60 24.69
CA MET A 1 44.46 -0.41 24.09
C MET A 1 43.02 -0.04 24.41
N SER A 2 42.39 0.80 23.58
CA SER A 2 41.04 1.30 23.82
C SER A 2 40.03 0.20 23.51
N SER A 3 39.31 -0.30 24.52
CA SER A 3 38.24 -1.27 24.36
C SER A 3 37.00 -0.53 23.84
N THR A 4 36.72 -0.66 22.55
CA THR A 4 35.45 -0.16 21.97
C THR A 4 34.39 -1.24 22.15
N LEU A 5 33.31 -0.94 22.86
CA LEU A 5 32.22 -1.87 23.14
C LEU A 5 31.40 -2.14 21.86
N LEU A 6 31.70 -3.22 21.15
CA LEU A 6 30.87 -3.67 20.03
C LEU A 6 29.68 -4.48 20.55
N THR A 7 28.46 -4.01 20.25
CA THR A 7 27.25 -4.76 20.58
C THR A 7 26.79 -5.51 19.33
N THR A 8 26.69 -6.84 19.42
CA THR A 8 26.08 -7.64 18.35
C THR A 8 24.56 -7.59 18.53
N ILE A 9 23.87 -7.07 17.51
CA ILE A 9 22.40 -7.11 17.43
C ILE A 9 22.05 -8.24 16.46
N ASP A 10 21.42 -9.29 16.99
CA ASP A 10 20.77 -10.33 16.18
C ASP A 10 19.30 -9.98 15.95
N ASN A 11 18.71 -10.52 14.90
CA ASN A 11 17.35 -10.27 14.41
C ASN A 11 16.23 -10.59 15.43
N ASN A 12 16.54 -11.23 16.55
CA ASN A 12 15.61 -11.49 17.66
C ASN A 12 15.53 -10.32 18.67
N ARG A 13 16.11 -9.14 18.37
CA ARG A 13 16.26 -8.01 19.31
C ARG A 13 16.98 -8.36 20.61
N THR A 14 17.65 -9.51 20.67
CA THR A 14 18.55 -9.84 21.77
C THR A 14 19.85 -9.10 21.55
N SER A 15 19.92 -7.87 22.07
CA SER A 15 21.19 -7.15 22.17
C SER A 15 22.04 -7.88 23.20
N ARG A 16 23.09 -8.58 22.75
CA ARG A 16 24.08 -9.12 23.67
C ARG A 16 25.25 -8.14 23.71
N ARG A 17 25.33 -7.37 24.80
CA ARG A 17 26.53 -6.61 25.13
C ARG A 17 27.62 -7.60 25.46
N THR A 18 28.49 -7.82 24.50
CA THR A 18 29.69 -8.64 24.66
C THR A 18 30.88 -7.70 24.66
N SER A 19 31.76 -7.82 25.65
CA SER A 19 33.07 -7.15 25.65
C SER A 19 33.91 -7.77 24.54
N LEU A 20 33.71 -7.30 23.32
CA LEU A 20 34.44 -7.73 22.13
C LEU A 20 35.62 -6.78 21.93
N ASN A 21 36.76 -7.34 21.55
CA ASN A 21 37.85 -6.54 21.02
C ASN A 21 37.45 -5.99 19.63
N HIS A 22 38.14 -4.94 19.18
CA HIS A 22 37.85 -4.24 17.91
C HIS A 22 37.72 -5.19 16.70
N ASP A 23 38.41 -6.33 16.74
CA ASP A 23 38.48 -7.32 15.68
C ASP A 23 37.70 -8.61 15.99
N GLN A 24 36.64 -8.57 16.79
CA GLN A 24 35.87 -9.78 17.15
C GLN A 24 34.36 -9.56 17.05
N TYR A 25 33.64 -10.59 16.61
CA TYR A 25 32.17 -10.59 16.56
C TYR A 25 31.60 -11.91 17.10
N PHE A 26 30.37 -11.87 17.63
CA PHE A 26 29.70 -13.08 18.07
C PHE A 26 29.02 -13.78 16.89
N ASN A 27 29.46 -15.00 16.58
CA ASN A 27 28.84 -15.82 15.54
C ASN A 27 27.69 -16.64 16.15
N ALA A 28 26.45 -16.20 15.87
CA ALA A 28 25.24 -16.82 16.39
C ALA A 28 24.95 -18.23 15.84
N SER A 29 25.51 -18.65 14.70
CA SER A 29 25.34 -20.01 14.18
C SER A 29 26.27 -21.02 14.85
N ARG A 30 27.44 -20.57 15.31
CA ARG A 30 28.42 -21.41 16.02
C ARG A 30 28.41 -21.23 17.54
N GLY A 31 27.67 -20.24 18.06
CA GLY A 31 27.59 -19.92 19.49
C GLY A 31 28.93 -19.45 20.08
N LYS A 32 29.85 -18.93 19.26
CA LYS A 32 31.22 -18.57 19.66
C LYS A 32 31.60 -17.19 19.13
N THR A 33 32.49 -16.51 19.83
CA THR A 33 33.15 -15.30 19.34
C THR A 33 34.22 -15.67 18.33
N VAL A 34 34.24 -15.00 17.19
CA VAL A 34 35.17 -15.23 16.09
C VAL A 34 35.84 -13.90 15.71
N ASP A 35 37.10 -13.98 15.32
CA ASP A 35 37.87 -12.82 14.85
C ASP A 35 37.32 -12.34 13.49
N THR A 36 37.18 -11.02 13.33
CA THR A 36 36.62 -10.36 12.15
C THR A 36 37.43 -10.66 10.89
N LYS A 37 38.72 -10.98 11.01
CA LYS A 37 39.55 -11.39 9.86
C LYS A 37 39.06 -12.67 9.16
N TYR A 38 38.33 -13.52 9.89
CA TYR A 38 37.72 -14.73 9.32
C TYR A 38 36.27 -14.51 8.87
N ALA A 39 35.72 -13.34 9.15
CA ALA A 39 34.33 -13.03 8.92
C ALA A 39 34.05 -12.51 7.52
N GLY A 40 35.06 -12.26 6.68
CA GLY A 40 34.91 -11.67 5.35
C GLY A 40 34.06 -10.39 5.34
N ASN A 41 33.65 -9.91 4.16
CA ASN A 41 32.69 -8.79 4.05
C ASN A 41 31.25 -9.18 4.45
N ILE A 42 31.08 -10.10 5.41
CA ILE A 42 29.80 -10.77 5.71
C ILE A 42 29.04 -10.06 6.87
N TYR A 43 29.59 -8.98 7.42
CA TYR A 43 28.93 -8.16 8.44
C TYR A 43 28.90 -6.68 8.05
N HIS A 44 27.84 -6.00 8.46
CA HIS A 44 27.69 -4.55 8.30
C HIS A 44 27.86 -3.88 9.67
N GLU A 45 28.75 -2.91 9.76
CA GLU A 45 28.94 -2.08 10.94
C GLU A 45 28.10 -0.81 10.80
N ILE A 46 27.28 -0.51 11.82
CA ILE A 46 26.55 0.75 11.91
C ILE A 46 27.10 1.53 13.09
N GLN A 47 27.46 2.79 12.84
CA GLN A 47 27.81 3.74 13.88
C GLN A 47 26.56 4.58 14.21
N GLN A 48 26.16 4.61 15.47
CA GLN A 48 25.14 5.54 15.96
C GLN A 48 25.74 6.92 16.24
N ASP A 49 24.88 7.93 16.30
CA ASP A 49 25.25 9.33 16.56
C ASP A 49 25.99 9.53 17.90
N ASN A 50 25.80 8.60 18.85
CA ASN A 50 26.47 8.58 20.14
C ASN A 50 27.91 7.99 20.09
N GLY A 51 28.38 7.59 18.91
CA GLY A 51 29.70 6.96 18.72
C GLY A 51 29.74 5.45 18.93
N ASP A 52 28.64 4.84 19.38
CA ASP A 52 28.56 3.39 19.55
C ASP A 52 28.54 2.68 18.18
N ARG A 53 29.26 1.56 18.09
CA ARG A 53 29.32 0.75 16.88
C ARG A 53 28.67 -0.60 17.09
N TYR A 54 27.83 -0.97 16.13
CA TYR A 54 27.04 -2.20 16.14
C TYR A 54 27.43 -3.06 14.95
N VAL A 55 27.82 -4.30 15.23
CA VAL A 55 28.02 -5.32 14.20
C VAL A 55 26.69 -6.02 13.98
N LEU A 56 26.09 -5.78 12.83
CA LEU A 56 24.87 -6.47 12.42
C LEU A 56 25.22 -7.84 11.88
N THR A 57 24.68 -8.88 12.52
CA THR A 57 24.73 -10.25 12.01
C THR A 57 23.31 -10.74 11.76
N CYS A 58 23.11 -11.39 10.63
CA CYS A 58 21.80 -11.84 10.19
C CYS A 58 21.92 -13.28 9.70
N ARG A 59 21.06 -14.16 10.22
CA ARG A 59 20.96 -15.54 9.71
C ARG A 59 20.36 -15.52 8.29
N PRO A 60 20.96 -16.19 7.29
CA PRO A 60 20.46 -16.19 5.92
C PRO A 60 18.98 -16.61 5.81
N GLU A 61 18.55 -17.56 6.65
CA GLU A 61 17.17 -18.07 6.66
C GLU A 61 16.19 -16.98 7.11
N LYS A 62 16.59 -16.17 8.10
CA LYS A 62 15.79 -15.04 8.60
C LYS A 62 15.76 -13.89 7.62
N LEU A 63 16.89 -13.62 6.94
CA LEU A 63 16.92 -12.63 5.86
C LEU A 63 15.99 -13.03 4.71
N ALA A 64 16.01 -14.31 4.34
CA ALA A 64 15.15 -14.87 3.30
C ALA A 64 13.67 -14.79 3.69
N GLU A 65 13.32 -15.13 4.94
CA GLU A 65 11.96 -14.99 5.48
C GLU A 65 11.48 -13.53 5.41
N TYR A 66 12.33 -12.59 5.85
CA TYR A 66 12.01 -11.16 5.83
C TYR A 66 11.83 -10.64 4.40
N ARG A 67 12.77 -10.99 3.50
CA ARG A 67 12.67 -10.65 2.07
C ARG A 67 11.37 -11.20 1.47
N TYR A 68 11.01 -12.44 1.76
CA TYR A 68 9.77 -13.05 1.27
C TYR A 68 8.54 -12.29 1.75
N ARG A 69 8.48 -11.94 3.04
CA ARG A 69 7.38 -11.15 3.63
C ARG A 69 7.27 -9.76 2.99
N LEU A 70 8.38 -9.08 2.79
CA LEU A 70 8.41 -7.78 2.11
C LEU A 70 7.89 -7.86 0.69
N ILE A 71 8.36 -8.83 -0.10
CA ILE A 71 7.91 -9.03 -1.47
C ILE A 71 6.40 -9.32 -1.51
N ARG A 72 5.92 -10.17 -0.59
CA ARG A 72 4.48 -10.47 -0.47
C ARG A 72 3.66 -9.23 -0.18
N MET A 73 4.08 -8.41 0.80
CA MET A 73 3.39 -7.17 1.16
C MET A 73 3.40 -6.16 0.01
N LEU A 74 4.53 -5.99 -0.65
CA LEU A 74 4.67 -5.10 -1.80
C LEU A 74 3.78 -5.52 -2.97
N ASN A 75 3.66 -6.83 -3.22
CA ASN A 75 2.72 -7.36 -4.22
C ASN A 75 1.26 -7.09 -3.85
N LEU A 76 0.90 -7.21 -2.57
CA LEU A 76 -0.45 -6.86 -2.11
C LEU A 76 -0.74 -5.37 -2.28
N LEU A 77 0.21 -4.49 -1.93
CA LEU A 77 0.07 -3.05 -2.09
C LEU A 77 -0.09 -2.67 -3.56
N ARG A 78 0.72 -3.25 -4.46
CA ARG A 78 0.56 -3.06 -5.91
C ARG A 78 -0.82 -3.49 -6.39
N LYS A 79 -1.28 -4.68 -6.00
CA LYS A 79 -2.63 -5.15 -6.35
C LYS A 79 -3.72 -4.20 -5.86
N ARG A 80 -3.62 -3.69 -4.63
CA ARG A 80 -4.59 -2.74 -4.07
C ARG A 80 -4.57 -1.39 -4.79
N LEU A 81 -3.38 -0.87 -5.10
CA LEU A 81 -3.23 0.34 -5.90
C LEU A 81 -3.88 0.17 -7.26
N THR A 82 -3.49 -0.88 -8.02
CA THR A 82 -4.09 -1.18 -9.31
C THR A 82 -5.61 -1.32 -9.24
N PHE A 83 -6.13 -1.95 -8.18
CA PHE A 83 -7.57 -2.07 -7.97
C PHE A 83 -8.23 -0.69 -7.79
N ILE A 84 -7.74 0.15 -6.86
CA ILE A 84 -8.34 1.46 -6.56
C ILE A 84 -8.19 2.42 -7.74
N THR A 85 -7.10 2.32 -8.51
CA THR A 85 -6.85 3.21 -9.66
C THR A 85 -7.41 2.68 -10.99
N SER A 86 -8.21 1.62 -10.98
CA SER A 86 -8.79 1.04 -12.20
C SER A 86 -10.25 1.43 -12.41
N GLY A 87 -10.63 1.59 -13.68
CA GLY A 87 -12.01 1.87 -14.10
C GLY A 87 -12.60 3.12 -13.47
N SER A 88 -13.86 3.03 -13.09
CA SER A 88 -14.64 4.08 -12.43
C SER A 88 -14.10 4.48 -11.05
N ARG A 89 -13.41 3.56 -10.35
CA ARG A 89 -12.86 3.83 -9.01
C ARG A 89 -11.79 4.91 -8.99
N ARG A 90 -11.09 5.10 -10.10
CA ARG A 90 -10.12 6.19 -10.24
C ARG A 90 -10.78 7.57 -10.19
N ALA A 91 -12.02 7.69 -10.65
CA ALA A 91 -12.75 8.96 -10.70
C ALA A 91 -13.68 9.15 -9.48
N PHE A 92 -14.40 8.10 -9.09
CA PHE A 92 -15.44 8.18 -8.06
C PHE A 92 -15.08 7.50 -6.74
N GLY A 93 -13.92 6.82 -6.66
CA GLY A 93 -13.60 5.97 -5.52
C GLY A 93 -14.44 4.68 -5.49
N ILE A 94 -14.50 4.05 -4.31
CA ILE A 94 -15.29 2.83 -4.09
C ILE A 94 -16.61 3.25 -3.44
N ILE A 95 -17.71 2.90 -4.08
CA ILE A 95 -19.06 3.11 -3.54
C ILE A 95 -19.43 1.90 -2.68
N GLY A 96 -19.62 2.12 -1.37
CA GLY A 96 -19.97 1.07 -0.41
C GLY A 96 -21.41 1.13 0.09
N GLU A 97 -22.08 2.25 -0.16
CA GLU A 97 -23.40 2.57 0.33
C GLU A 97 -24.48 1.85 -0.49
N PRO A 98 -25.54 1.33 0.15
CA PRO A 98 -26.58 0.58 -0.55
C PRO A 98 -27.50 1.48 -1.38
N SER A 99 -27.55 2.79 -1.10
CA SER A 99 -28.39 3.76 -1.81
C SER A 99 -27.60 5.02 -2.06
N VAL A 100 -27.46 5.43 -3.32
CA VAL A 100 -26.58 6.55 -3.73
C VAL A 100 -27.28 7.51 -4.67
N CYS A 101 -27.07 8.81 -4.51
CA CYS A 101 -27.52 9.82 -5.45
C CYS A 101 -26.31 10.51 -6.08
N PHE A 102 -26.23 10.49 -7.40
CA PHE A 102 -25.18 11.17 -8.17
C PHE A 102 -25.65 12.57 -8.53
N VAL A 103 -24.88 13.59 -8.16
CA VAL A 103 -25.14 14.98 -8.56
C VAL A 103 -24.10 15.34 -9.62
N CYS A 104 -24.56 15.54 -10.85
CA CYS A 104 -23.72 15.72 -12.03
C CYS A 104 -23.82 17.17 -12.51
N ASP A 105 -22.77 17.96 -12.34
CA ASP A 105 -22.66 19.27 -12.97
C ASP A 105 -21.95 19.12 -14.33
N CYS A 106 -22.71 19.30 -15.40
CA CYS A 106 -22.24 19.18 -16.78
C CYS A 106 -22.13 20.53 -17.49
N LYS A 107 -21.95 21.63 -16.74
CA LYS A 107 -21.80 22.97 -17.32
C LYS A 107 -20.43 23.14 -17.98
N THR A 108 -20.28 22.61 -19.19
CA THR A 108 -19.11 22.86 -20.03
C THR A 108 -19.51 22.93 -21.50
N SER A 109 -18.89 23.84 -22.24
CA SER A 109 -19.03 23.95 -23.69
C SER A 109 -18.05 23.05 -24.46
N ASP A 110 -17.09 22.42 -23.78
CA ASP A 110 -16.14 21.50 -24.42
C ASP A 110 -16.71 20.09 -24.52
N GLN A 111 -17.14 19.72 -25.73
CA GLN A 111 -17.69 18.40 -26.04
C GLN A 111 -16.74 17.24 -25.66
N ARG A 112 -15.42 17.46 -25.67
CA ARG A 112 -14.44 16.41 -25.32
C ARG A 112 -14.53 16.07 -23.84
N ILE A 113 -14.69 17.08 -22.99
CA ILE A 113 -14.85 16.90 -21.54
C ILE A 113 -16.16 16.17 -21.26
N LEU A 114 -17.25 16.53 -21.94
CA LEU A 114 -18.55 15.84 -21.82
C LEU A 114 -18.46 14.37 -22.22
N ASN A 115 -17.87 14.06 -23.38
CA ASN A 115 -17.72 12.68 -23.84
C ASN A 115 -16.86 11.84 -22.89
N GLN A 116 -15.80 12.44 -22.32
CA GLN A 116 -14.97 11.77 -21.32
C GLN A 116 -15.75 11.50 -20.03
N PHE A 117 -16.50 12.49 -19.56
CA PHE A 117 -17.37 12.36 -18.39
C PHE A 117 -18.41 11.25 -18.58
N GLN A 118 -19.11 11.24 -19.72
CA GLN A 118 -20.08 10.19 -20.07
C GLN A 118 -19.44 8.80 -20.08
N THR A 119 -18.25 8.65 -20.67
CA THR A 119 -17.53 7.38 -20.68
C THR A 119 -17.21 6.89 -19.26
N ILE A 120 -16.79 7.79 -18.39
CA ILE A 120 -16.49 7.51 -16.99
C ILE A 120 -17.78 7.16 -16.21
N LEU A 121 -18.88 7.86 -16.46
CA LEU A 121 -20.19 7.60 -15.87
C LEU A 121 -20.73 6.22 -16.31
N ILE A 122 -20.64 5.88 -17.58
CA ILE A 122 -21.06 4.54 -18.09
C ILE A 122 -20.24 3.43 -17.42
N SER A 123 -18.92 3.63 -17.28
CA SER A 123 -18.05 2.69 -16.55
C SER A 123 -18.48 2.57 -15.08
N LEU A 124 -18.83 3.67 -14.42
CA LEU A 124 -19.35 3.67 -13.05
C LEU A 124 -20.61 2.83 -12.91
N PHE A 125 -21.57 2.99 -13.82
CA PHE A 125 -22.82 2.25 -13.80
C PHE A 125 -22.58 0.75 -13.91
N LYS A 126 -21.78 0.34 -14.91
CA LYS A 126 -21.44 -1.07 -15.14
C LYS A 126 -20.67 -1.69 -13.98
N GLU A 127 -19.69 -0.97 -13.43
CA GLU A 127 -18.75 -1.53 -12.46
C GLU A 127 -19.24 -1.48 -11.01
N GLN A 128 -20.00 -0.45 -10.64
CA GLN A 128 -20.34 -0.15 -9.24
C GLN A 128 -21.84 -0.04 -8.99
N VAL A 129 -22.60 0.70 -9.80
CA VAL A 129 -24.03 0.94 -9.55
C VAL A 129 -24.85 -0.34 -9.67
N THR A 130 -24.49 -1.25 -10.58
CA THR A 130 -25.12 -2.58 -10.69
C THR A 130 -25.05 -3.42 -9.41
N LYS A 131 -24.21 -3.04 -8.43
CA LYS A 131 -23.98 -3.77 -7.18
C LYS A 131 -24.62 -3.11 -5.95
N ILE A 132 -25.17 -1.90 -6.10
CA ILE A 132 -25.87 -1.22 -5.00
C ILE A 132 -27.37 -1.53 -5.08
N LYS A 133 -28.14 -1.21 -4.03
CA LYS A 133 -29.58 -1.49 -3.99
C LYS A 133 -30.38 -0.44 -4.75
N ARG A 134 -30.04 0.84 -4.57
CA ARG A 134 -30.80 1.97 -5.09
C ARG A 134 -29.89 3.07 -5.62
N PHE A 135 -30.36 3.77 -6.65
CA PHE A 135 -29.65 4.93 -7.16
C PHE A 135 -30.59 6.06 -7.61
N ASN A 136 -30.06 7.28 -7.72
CA ASN A 136 -30.66 8.38 -8.48
C ASN A 136 -29.57 9.22 -9.14
N ILE A 137 -29.95 10.02 -10.14
CA ILE A 137 -29.09 11.03 -10.76
C ILE A 137 -29.81 12.38 -10.74
N ILE A 138 -29.09 13.43 -10.40
CA ILE A 138 -29.51 14.81 -10.50
C ILE A 138 -28.53 15.53 -11.42
N TRP A 139 -29.04 16.03 -12.54
CA TRP A 139 -28.31 16.85 -13.49
C TRP A 139 -28.44 18.31 -13.10
N VAL A 140 -27.31 18.93 -12.77
CA VAL A 140 -27.25 20.34 -12.40
C VAL A 140 -27.05 21.16 -13.66
N SER A 141 -28.07 21.91 -14.04
CA SER A 141 -28.03 22.84 -15.18
C SER A 141 -28.55 24.22 -14.75
N ASN A 142 -29.12 25.01 -15.67
CA ASN A 142 -29.91 26.19 -15.28
C ASN A 142 -31.24 25.76 -14.66
N ASP A 143 -31.85 24.70 -15.20
CA ASP A 143 -32.98 23.99 -14.61
C ASP A 143 -32.49 22.62 -14.15
N ASN A 144 -32.61 22.32 -12.85
CA ASN A 144 -32.14 21.04 -12.31
C ASN A 144 -33.06 19.91 -12.80
N GLU A 145 -32.50 18.94 -13.50
CA GLU A 145 -33.23 17.77 -13.97
C GLU A 145 -32.92 16.56 -13.08
N GLN A 146 -33.96 15.87 -12.62
CA GLN A 146 -33.83 14.66 -11.81
C GLN A 146 -34.21 13.47 -12.67
N PHE A 147 -33.39 12.41 -12.64
CA PHE A 147 -33.74 11.16 -13.33
C PHE A 147 -35.04 10.57 -12.78
N GLN A 148 -35.17 10.54 -11.44
CA GLN A 148 -36.38 10.14 -10.73
C GLN A 148 -36.60 11.04 -9.50
N GLN A 149 -37.85 11.14 -9.04
CA GLN A 149 -38.17 11.94 -7.83
C GLN A 149 -37.57 11.38 -6.54
N GLN A 150 -37.29 10.08 -6.50
CA GLN A 150 -36.65 9.39 -5.38
C GLN A 150 -35.65 8.37 -5.92
N PRO A 151 -34.65 7.94 -5.11
CA PRO A 151 -33.79 6.83 -5.49
C PRO A 151 -34.62 5.61 -5.85
N ILE A 152 -34.32 4.94 -6.95
CA ILE A 152 -35.04 3.76 -7.42
C ILE A 152 -34.16 2.52 -7.26
N ASP A 153 -34.79 1.35 -7.21
CA ASP A 153 -34.07 0.08 -7.09
C ASP A 153 -33.28 -0.22 -8.36
N VAL A 154 -32.09 -0.79 -8.20
CA VAL A 154 -31.22 -1.20 -9.31
C VAL A 154 -31.76 -2.48 -9.95
N THR A 155 -32.26 -2.34 -11.17
CA THR A 155 -32.61 -3.44 -12.09
C THR A 155 -31.95 -3.22 -13.45
N SER A 156 -31.87 -4.26 -14.28
CA SER A 156 -31.33 -4.11 -15.64
C SER A 156 -32.05 -3.01 -16.43
N THR A 157 -33.37 -2.95 -16.31
CA THR A 157 -34.18 -1.93 -17.00
C THR A 157 -33.87 -0.52 -16.53
N THR A 158 -33.73 -0.30 -15.21
CA THR A 158 -33.41 1.03 -14.67
C THR A 158 -32.00 1.49 -15.03
N ILE A 159 -31.05 0.55 -15.13
CA ILE A 159 -29.68 0.83 -15.56
C ILE A 159 -29.63 1.18 -17.05
N ASP A 160 -30.43 0.53 -17.90
CA ASP A 160 -30.48 0.82 -19.34
C ASP A 160 -31.19 2.15 -19.66
N GLN A 161 -32.05 2.62 -18.75
CA GLN A 161 -32.79 3.88 -18.88
C GLN A 161 -32.02 5.12 -18.38
N ALA A 162 -31.04 4.92 -17.50
CA ALA A 162 -30.24 5.98 -16.88
C ALA A 162 -29.02 6.36 -17.72
#